data_AF-A0A6N6KEZ6-F1
#
_entry.id   AF-A0A6N6KEZ6-F1
#
_cell.length_a   1.000
_cell.length_b   1.000
_cell.length_c   1.000
_cell.angle_alpha   90.00
_cell.angle_beta   90.00
_cell.angle_gamma   90.00
#
_symmetry.space_group_name_H-M   'P 1'
#
loop_
_entity.id
_entity.type
_entity.pdbx_description
1 polymer ?
#
loop_
_entity_poly.entity_id
_entity_poly.type
_entity_poly.pdbx_seq_one_letter_code
_entity_poly.pdbx_strand_id
1 'polypeptide(L)'
;MNPNRKKKKTLINPRKERHRRRELSLEQYFKGILEGDRVILSRAITLLESTRKDHKLLARELVEKCLPYTGKSFRLGITGTPGVGKSTFIASFGMYQISQGKKVAVLAVDPSSGVTRESILGDKTRMDKLSRHQQAYIRPSAAWDSLRGVAHKTRETILLCEAAGYDMIIVETVGVVQ
;
A
#
# COMPACT_ATOMS: atom_id res chain seq x y z
N MET A 1 4.85 52.06 -37.91
CA MET A 1 5.06 50.59 -38.05
C MET A 1 6.30 50.24 -37.22
N ASN A 2 6.15 49.59 -36.05
CA ASN A 2 7.27 49.38 -35.12
C ASN A 2 7.64 47.88 -35.05
N PRO A 3 8.84 47.46 -35.51
CA PRO A 3 9.23 46.07 -35.54
C PRO A 3 10.04 45.70 -34.29
N ASN A 4 9.38 45.39 -33.18
CA ASN A 4 10.06 44.72 -32.06
C ASN A 4 9.08 43.97 -31.14
N ARG A 5 8.73 42.73 -31.49
CA ARG A 5 8.14 41.77 -30.54
C ARG A 5 9.03 40.54 -30.47
N LYS A 6 10.08 40.64 -29.64
CA LYS A 6 10.83 39.48 -29.15
C LYS A 6 9.86 38.51 -28.47
N LYS A 7 9.76 37.29 -29.01
CA LYS A 7 9.04 36.16 -28.41
C LYS A 7 9.57 35.93 -26.98
N LYS A 8 8.74 36.18 -25.97
CA LYS A 8 9.01 35.75 -24.59
C LYS A 8 9.06 34.22 -24.60
N LYS A 9 10.25 33.65 -24.48
CA LYS A 9 10.44 32.23 -24.11
C LYS A 9 9.81 32.04 -22.74
N THR A 10 8.74 31.26 -22.67
CA THR A 10 8.12 30.83 -21.42
C THR A 10 9.19 30.09 -20.63
N LEU A 11 9.63 30.68 -19.52
CA LEU A 11 10.59 30.07 -18.59
C LEU A 11 9.88 28.89 -17.90
N ILE A 12 10.06 27.69 -18.45
CA ILE A 12 9.65 26.45 -17.79
C ILE A 12 10.51 26.31 -16.54
N ASN A 13 9.87 26.29 -15.37
CA ASN A 13 10.51 26.24 -14.07
C ASN A 13 11.31 24.91 -13.92
N PRO A 14 12.65 24.94 -13.79
CA PRO A 14 13.49 23.73 -13.69
C PRO A 14 13.22 22.88 -12.44
N ARG A 15 12.50 23.42 -11.44
CA ARG A 15 12.03 22.65 -10.27
C ARG A 15 10.90 21.67 -10.61
N LYS A 16 10.15 21.88 -11.71
CA LYS A 16 9.02 21.03 -12.11
C LYS A 16 9.48 19.70 -12.73
N GLU A 17 10.63 19.67 -13.39
CA GLU A 17 11.25 18.44 -13.93
C GLU A 17 11.81 17.52 -12.84
N ARG A 18 12.37 18.09 -11.77
CA ARG A 18 12.96 17.30 -10.66
C ARG A 18 11.95 16.43 -9.90
N HIS A 19 10.65 16.72 -10.01
CA HIS A 19 9.58 15.99 -9.30
C HIS A 19 8.69 15.11 -10.20
N ARG A 20 9.00 14.95 -11.48
CA ARG A 20 8.48 13.81 -12.24
C ARG A 20 9.13 12.57 -11.63
N ARG A 21 8.50 11.97 -10.61
CA ARG A 21 8.89 10.66 -10.07
C ARG A 21 9.08 9.77 -11.30
N ARG A 22 10.32 9.36 -11.59
CA ARG A 22 10.59 8.44 -12.71
C ARG A 22 9.63 7.27 -12.55
N GLU A 23 8.81 7.06 -13.59
CA GLU A 23 7.96 5.87 -13.67
C GLU A 23 8.92 4.68 -13.64
N LEU A 24 8.71 3.78 -12.69
CA LEU A 24 9.54 2.58 -12.55
C LEU A 24 9.09 1.57 -13.60
N SER A 25 10.04 0.89 -14.22
CA SER A 25 9.74 -0.25 -15.08
C SER A 25 9.25 -1.46 -14.27
N LEU A 26 8.66 -2.44 -14.96
CA LEU A 26 8.26 -3.72 -14.37
C LEU A 26 9.43 -4.38 -13.61
N GLU A 27 10.61 -4.43 -14.21
CA GLU A 27 11.81 -5.00 -13.58
C GLU A 27 12.24 -4.25 -12.33
N GLN A 28 12.15 -2.92 -12.32
CA GLN A 28 12.50 -2.12 -11.16
C GLN A 28 11.53 -2.35 -10.00
N TYR A 29 10.24 -2.47 -10.29
CA TYR A 29 9.25 -2.86 -9.27
C TYR A 29 9.53 -4.25 -8.73
N PHE A 30 9.68 -5.23 -9.63
CA PHE A 30 9.88 -6.63 -9.26
C PHE A 30 11.13 -6.83 -8.39
N LYS A 31 12.27 -6.29 -8.84
CA LYS A 31 13.54 -6.38 -8.09
C LYS A 31 13.42 -5.73 -6.71
N GLY A 32 12.87 -4.52 -6.64
CA GLY A 32 12.69 -3.82 -5.37
C GLY A 32 11.76 -4.54 -4.42
N ILE A 33 10.70 -5.18 -4.93
CA ILE A 33 9.81 -6.02 -4.11
C ILE A 33 10.60 -7.21 -3.53
N LEU A 34 11.34 -7.97 -4.35
CA LEU A 34 12.11 -9.13 -3.87
C LEU A 34 13.22 -8.74 -2.88
N GLU A 35 13.81 -7.55 -3.03
CA GLU A 35 14.79 -6.99 -2.10
C GLU A 35 14.14 -6.47 -0.80
N GLY A 36 12.80 -6.47 -0.72
CA GLY A 36 12.05 -6.04 0.46
C GLY A 36 11.97 -4.52 0.62
N ASP A 37 12.20 -3.75 -0.45
CA ASP A 37 12.11 -2.28 -0.44
C ASP A 37 10.66 -1.84 -0.17
N ARG A 38 10.45 -1.25 1.01
CA ARG A 38 9.16 -0.77 1.49
C ARG A 38 8.56 0.34 0.64
N VAL A 39 9.42 1.20 0.07
CA VAL A 39 8.98 2.32 -0.78
C VAL A 39 8.50 1.78 -2.12
N ILE A 40 9.23 0.83 -2.70
CA ILE A 40 8.84 0.18 -3.96
C ILE A 40 7.56 -0.63 -3.76
N LEU A 41 7.45 -1.40 -2.68
CA LEU A 41 6.22 -2.13 -2.31
C LEU A 41 5.02 -1.17 -2.19
N SER A 42 5.18 -0.04 -1.49
CA SER A 42 4.11 0.97 -1.36
C SER A 42 3.67 1.55 -2.72
N ARG A 43 4.64 1.81 -3.61
CA ARG A 43 4.36 2.30 -4.97
C ARG A 43 3.67 1.23 -5.83
N ALA A 44 4.07 -0.03 -5.71
CA ALA A 44 3.42 -1.14 -6.41
C ALA A 44 1.96 -1.34 -5.95
N ILE A 45 1.69 -1.21 -4.64
CA ILE A 45 0.31 -1.24 -4.12
C ILE A 45 -0.49 -0.04 -4.63
N THR A 46 0.12 1.15 -4.70
CA THR A 46 -0.53 2.32 -5.32
C THR A 46 -0.84 2.07 -6.80
N LEU A 47 -0.01 1.30 -7.51
CA LEU A 47 -0.23 0.91 -8.90
C LEU A 47 -1.47 0.00 -9.02
N LEU A 48 -1.64 -0.98 -8.11
CA LEU A 48 -2.85 -1.83 -8.02
C LEU A 48 -4.13 -1.03 -7.75
N GLU A 49 -4.03 0.02 -6.94
CA GLU A 49 -5.17 0.86 -6.59
C GLU A 49 -5.63 1.79 -7.73
N SER A 50 -4.74 2.06 -8.70
CA SER A 50 -4.96 3.02 -9.79
C SER A 50 -6.07 2.61 -10.76
N THR A 51 -6.81 3.61 -11.26
CA THR A 51 -7.84 3.44 -12.30
C THR A 51 -7.30 3.56 -13.73
N ARG A 52 -6.10 4.12 -13.93
CA ARG A 52 -5.47 4.29 -15.25
C ARG A 52 -5.18 2.93 -15.92
N LYS A 53 -5.44 2.83 -17.23
CA LYS A 53 -5.30 1.56 -18.00
C LYS A 53 -3.86 1.04 -18.06
N ASP A 54 -2.90 1.92 -18.28
CA ASP A 54 -1.47 1.60 -18.31
C ASP A 54 -0.98 1.07 -16.95
N HIS A 55 -1.42 1.68 -15.85
CA HIS A 55 -1.12 1.20 -14.50
C HIS A 55 -1.70 -0.20 -14.25
N LYS A 56 -2.95 -0.46 -14.68
CA LYS A 56 -3.59 -1.77 -14.51
C LYS A 56 -2.84 -2.89 -15.25
N LEU A 57 -2.38 -2.62 -16.47
CA LEU A 57 -1.57 -3.57 -17.25
C LEU A 57 -0.26 -3.88 -16.53
N LEU A 58 0.49 -2.83 -16.14
CA LEU A 58 1.76 -2.99 -15.43
C LEU A 58 1.60 -3.71 -14.08
N ALA A 59 0.53 -3.42 -13.34
CA ALA A 59 0.27 -4.05 -12.04
C ALA A 59 -0.05 -5.54 -12.19
N ARG A 60 -0.82 -5.91 -13.22
CA ARG A 60 -1.12 -7.31 -13.53
C ARG A 60 0.15 -8.09 -13.86
N GLU A 61 0.98 -7.57 -14.76
CA GLU A 61 2.27 -8.19 -15.13
C GLU A 61 3.18 -8.33 -13.90
N LEU A 62 3.20 -7.33 -13.03
CA LEU A 62 3.97 -7.35 -11.80
C LEU A 62 3.50 -8.44 -10.84
N VAL A 63 2.18 -8.56 -10.60
CA VAL A 63 1.61 -9.61 -9.75
C VAL A 63 1.92 -10.98 -10.32
N GLU A 64 1.70 -11.20 -11.62
CA GLU A 64 2.01 -12.45 -12.31
C GLU A 64 3.49 -12.85 -12.13
N LYS A 65 4.41 -11.89 -12.28
CA LYS A 65 5.85 -12.11 -12.10
C LYS A 65 6.23 -12.41 -10.65
N CYS A 66 5.50 -11.87 -9.67
CA CYS A 66 5.71 -12.13 -8.25
C CYS A 66 5.15 -13.49 -7.79
N LEU A 67 4.20 -14.11 -8.48
CA LEU A 67 3.51 -15.34 -8.05
C LEU A 67 4.43 -16.46 -7.54
N PRO A 68 5.58 -16.78 -8.18
CA PRO A 68 6.47 -17.85 -7.70
C PRO A 68 7.06 -17.61 -6.30
N TYR A 69 7.01 -16.37 -5.80
CA TYR A 69 7.56 -15.95 -4.51
C TYR A 69 6.48 -15.80 -3.43
N THR A 70 5.26 -16.27 -3.69
CA THR A 70 4.09 -16.09 -2.81
C THR A 70 3.65 -17.40 -2.14
N GLY A 71 2.63 -17.32 -1.27
CA GLY A 71 1.97 -18.50 -0.66
C GLY A 71 2.63 -19.07 0.59
N LYS A 72 3.72 -18.48 1.09
CA LYS A 72 4.45 -18.95 2.28
C LYS A 72 4.04 -18.23 3.58
N SER A 73 3.20 -17.21 3.50
CA SER A 73 2.82 -16.41 4.68
C SER A 73 1.61 -16.98 5.41
N PHE A 74 1.52 -16.69 6.71
CA PHE A 74 0.29 -16.88 7.47
C PHE A 74 -0.60 -15.64 7.32
N ARG A 75 -1.84 -15.83 6.87
CA ARG A 75 -2.81 -14.76 6.60
C ARG A 75 -3.90 -14.75 7.69
N LEU A 76 -3.95 -13.69 8.49
CA LEU A 76 -4.89 -13.52 9.60
C LEU A 76 -5.90 -12.41 9.31
N GLY A 77 -7.18 -12.76 9.22
CA GLY A 77 -8.27 -11.79 9.15
C GLY A 77 -8.74 -11.38 10.56
N ILE A 78 -8.92 -10.09 10.80
CA ILE A 78 -9.42 -9.55 12.07
C ILE A 78 -10.59 -8.60 11.80
N THR A 79 -11.71 -8.85 12.49
CA THR A 79 -12.93 -8.06 12.43
C THR A 79 -13.49 -7.85 13.84
N GLY A 80 -14.44 -6.93 13.97
CA GLY A 80 -15.09 -6.60 15.24
C GLY A 80 -15.60 -5.16 15.25
N THR A 81 -16.49 -4.87 16.20
CA THR A 81 -17.11 -3.54 16.34
C THR A 81 -16.06 -2.43 16.58
N PRO A 82 -16.36 -1.17 16.21
CA PRO A 82 -15.52 -0.04 16.60
C PRO A 82 -15.31 0.00 18.13
N GLY A 83 -14.09 0.30 18.57
CA GLY A 83 -13.79 0.43 20.00
C GLY A 83 -13.47 -0.87 20.77
N VAL A 84 -13.69 -2.06 20.19
CA VAL A 84 -13.39 -3.36 20.87
C VAL A 84 -11.89 -3.63 21.12
N GLY A 85 -11.00 -2.75 20.64
CA GLY A 85 -9.55 -2.86 20.87
C GLY A 85 -8.77 -3.62 19.79
N LYS A 86 -9.33 -3.78 18.58
CA LYS A 86 -8.65 -4.46 17.44
C LYS A 86 -7.25 -3.90 17.17
N SER A 87 -7.11 -2.59 17.05
CA SER A 87 -5.83 -1.94 16.77
C SER A 87 -4.80 -2.17 17.87
N THR A 88 -5.23 -2.18 19.13
CA THR A 88 -4.38 -2.52 20.29
C THR A 88 -3.93 -3.99 20.22
N PHE A 89 -4.83 -4.90 19.87
CA PHE A 89 -4.50 -6.31 19.68
C PHE A 89 -3.51 -6.48 18.53
N ILE A 90 -3.77 -5.87 17.37
CA ILE A 90 -2.90 -5.92 16.18
C ILE A 90 -1.51 -5.38 16.51
N ALA A 91 -1.42 -4.26 17.24
CA ALA A 91 -0.14 -3.69 17.67
C ALA A 91 0.66 -4.69 18.51
N SER A 92 0.04 -5.22 19.58
CA SER A 92 0.69 -6.12 20.53
C SER A 92 1.04 -7.46 19.88
N PHE A 93 0.11 -8.05 19.13
CA PHE A 93 0.32 -9.31 18.43
C PHE A 93 1.37 -9.18 17.32
N GLY A 94 1.34 -8.11 16.54
CA GLY A 94 2.36 -7.83 15.53
C GLY A 94 3.76 -7.70 16.13
N MET A 95 3.90 -6.97 17.25
CA MET A 95 5.18 -6.86 17.96
C MET A 95 5.66 -8.20 18.53
N TYR A 96 4.75 -9.02 19.05
CA TYR A 96 5.08 -10.38 19.49
C TYR A 96 5.60 -11.23 18.33
N GLN A 97 4.94 -11.19 17.17
CA GLN A 97 5.36 -11.97 16.00
C GLN A 97 6.73 -11.52 15.47
N ILE A 98 6.99 -10.21 15.52
CA ILE A 98 8.31 -9.64 15.23
C ILE A 98 9.36 -10.14 16.23
N SER A 99 9.04 -10.23 17.53
CA SER A 99 9.97 -10.81 18.51
C SER A 99 10.22 -12.30 18.29
N GLN A 100 9.34 -13.00 17.57
CA GLN A 100 9.54 -14.36 17.07
C GLN A 100 10.31 -14.42 15.73
N GLY A 101 10.89 -13.29 15.28
CA GLY A 101 11.67 -13.19 14.06
C GLY A 101 10.86 -13.09 12.77
N LYS A 102 9.54 -12.85 12.85
CA LYS A 102 8.66 -12.73 11.67
C LYS A 102 8.62 -11.30 11.14
N LYS A 103 8.55 -11.18 9.81
CA LYS A 103 8.23 -9.90 9.14
C LYS A 103 6.71 -9.78 9.00
N VAL A 104 6.13 -8.69 9.51
CA VAL A 104 4.67 -8.52 9.65
C VAL A 104 4.15 -7.42 8.72
N ALA A 105 3.14 -7.71 7.92
CA ALA A 105 2.36 -6.73 7.16
C ALA A 105 0.96 -6.60 7.75
N VAL A 106 0.48 -5.36 7.90
CA VAL A 106 -0.89 -5.04 8.32
C VAL A 106 -1.57 -4.26 7.20
N LEU A 107 -2.66 -4.83 6.69
CA LEU A 107 -3.50 -4.26 5.64
C LEU A 107 -4.83 -3.85 6.26
N ALA A 108 -5.03 -2.55 6.47
CA ALA A 108 -6.27 -2.03 7.01
C ALA A 108 -7.23 -1.72 5.86
N VAL A 109 -8.33 -2.46 5.80
CA VAL A 109 -9.34 -2.40 4.73
C VAL A 109 -10.62 -1.77 5.29
N ASP A 110 -10.94 -0.57 4.82
CA ASP A 110 -12.16 0.12 5.22
C ASP A 110 -13.05 0.38 4.00
N PRO A 111 -14.15 -0.38 3.80
CA PRO A 111 -15.07 -0.18 2.68
C PRO A 111 -15.78 1.19 2.71
N SER A 112 -15.83 1.88 3.85
CA SER A 112 -16.49 3.19 4.02
C SER A 112 -15.57 4.40 3.74
N SER A 113 -14.25 4.19 3.67
CA SER A 113 -13.22 5.24 3.53
C SER A 113 -13.30 6.08 2.23
N GLY A 114 -14.10 5.67 1.24
CA GLY A 114 -14.40 6.49 0.06
C GLY A 114 -15.35 7.66 0.35
N VAL A 115 -16.13 7.60 1.44
CA VAL A 115 -17.16 8.59 1.81
C VAL A 115 -16.70 9.50 2.94
N THR A 116 -16.02 8.96 3.94
CA THR A 116 -15.43 9.71 5.06
C THR A 116 -13.91 9.67 4.94
N ARG A 117 -13.26 10.84 4.76
CA ARG A 117 -11.79 10.98 4.79
C ARG A 117 -11.16 10.69 6.17
N GLU A 118 -11.91 10.06 7.05
CA GLU A 118 -11.58 9.86 8.45
C GLU A 118 -11.86 8.40 8.79
N SER A 119 -10.80 7.66 9.17
CA SER A 119 -10.94 6.36 9.85
C SER A 119 -9.58 5.75 10.23
N ILE A 120 -8.52 5.90 9.43
CA ILE A 120 -7.25 5.18 9.69
C ILE A 120 -6.09 6.09 10.14
N LEU A 121 -6.09 7.38 9.76
CA LEU A 121 -4.97 8.28 10.09
C LEU A 121 -4.91 8.61 11.60
N GLY A 122 -6.06 8.65 12.29
CA GLY A 122 -6.16 8.86 13.74
C GLY A 122 -5.78 7.65 14.59
N ASP A 123 -5.64 6.47 13.99
CA ASP A 123 -5.33 5.22 14.69
C ASP A 123 -3.84 4.83 14.58
N LYS A 124 -3.08 5.47 13.68
CA LYS A 124 -1.61 5.31 13.60
C LYS A 124 -0.90 5.70 14.90
N THR A 125 -1.44 6.66 15.65
CA THR A 125 -0.92 7.05 16.98
C THR A 125 -1.15 5.96 18.04
N ARG A 126 -2.05 4.98 17.81
CA ARG A 126 -2.27 3.83 18.70
C ARG A 126 -1.38 2.63 18.37
N MET A 127 -0.92 2.52 17.12
CA MET A 127 0.06 1.50 16.66
C MET A 127 1.50 2.05 16.60
N ASP A 128 1.85 2.96 17.51
CA ASP A 128 3.04 3.81 17.41
C ASP A 128 4.38 3.02 17.41
N LYS A 129 4.43 1.91 18.14
CA LYS A 129 5.60 1.00 18.15
C LYS A 129 5.68 0.15 16.88
N LEU A 130 4.57 -0.49 16.50
CA LEU A 130 4.52 -1.37 15.34
C LEU A 130 4.79 -0.58 14.05
N SER A 131 4.16 0.58 13.88
CA SER A 131 4.29 1.41 12.67
C SER A 131 5.72 1.90 12.39
N ARG A 132 6.56 2.00 13.42
CA ARG A 132 7.96 2.41 13.32
C ARG A 132 8.94 1.24 13.19
N HIS A 133 8.48 0.01 13.37
CA HIS A 133 9.35 -1.17 13.35
C HIS A 133 9.82 -1.51 11.93
N GLN A 134 11.12 -1.79 11.77
CA GLN A 134 11.73 -2.10 10.47
C GLN A 134 11.32 -3.46 9.88
N GLN A 135 10.67 -4.31 10.68
CA GLN A 135 10.04 -5.56 10.22
C GLN A 135 8.51 -5.46 10.07
N ALA A 136 7.90 -4.33 10.41
CA ALA A 136 6.46 -4.09 10.25
C ALA A 136 6.12 -3.17 9.08
N TYR A 137 5.17 -3.55 8.24
CA TYR A 137 4.65 -2.69 7.18
C TYR A 137 3.15 -2.48 7.36
N ILE A 138 2.72 -1.23 7.42
CA ILE A 138 1.31 -0.90 7.65
C ILE A 138 0.80 -0.10 6.44
N ARG A 139 -0.19 -0.66 5.75
CA ARG A 139 -0.83 -0.04 4.60
C ARG A 139 -2.33 0.16 4.87
N PRO A 140 -2.79 1.41 5.05
CA PRO A 140 -4.22 1.71 4.91
C PRO A 140 -4.60 1.55 3.45
N SER A 141 -5.59 0.72 3.16
CA SER A 141 -6.20 0.60 1.84
C SER A 141 -7.38 1.57 1.76
N ALA A 142 -7.43 2.34 0.67
CA ALA A 142 -8.59 3.18 0.39
C ALA A 142 -9.58 2.38 -0.46
N ALA A 143 -10.81 2.21 0.04
CA ALA A 143 -11.89 1.62 -0.73
C ALA A 143 -12.42 2.67 -1.70
N TRP A 144 -11.80 2.75 -2.88
CA TRP A 144 -12.29 3.61 -3.98
C TRP A 144 -13.41 2.96 -4.79
N ASP A 145 -13.70 1.69 -4.57
CA ASP A 145 -14.58 0.88 -5.41
C ASP A 145 -15.43 -0.08 -4.57
N SER A 146 -16.44 -0.67 -5.21
CA SER A 146 -17.29 -1.72 -4.63
C SER A 146 -16.54 -2.76 -3.78
N LEU A 147 -17.23 -3.39 -2.83
CA LEU A 147 -16.68 -4.44 -1.96
C LEU A 147 -15.90 -5.52 -2.73
N ARG A 148 -16.34 -5.88 -3.95
CA ARG A 148 -15.63 -6.84 -4.83
C ARG A 148 -14.28 -6.30 -5.30
N GLY A 149 -14.22 -5.02 -5.69
CA GLY A 149 -12.97 -4.37 -6.10
C GLY A 149 -11.96 -4.27 -4.95
N VAL A 150 -12.45 -4.02 -3.74
CA VAL A 150 -11.63 -4.01 -2.52
C VAL A 150 -11.05 -5.40 -2.25
N ALA A 151 -11.86 -6.46 -2.32
CA ALA A 151 -11.40 -7.82 -2.10
C ALA A 151 -10.31 -8.25 -3.09
N HIS A 152 -10.46 -7.90 -4.39
CA HIS A 152 -9.47 -8.21 -5.41
C HIS A 152 -8.12 -7.52 -5.15
N LYS A 153 -8.15 -6.21 -4.92
CA LYS A 153 -6.94 -5.41 -4.65
C LYS A 153 -6.24 -5.85 -3.36
N THR A 154 -7.01 -6.21 -2.33
CA THR A 154 -6.45 -6.77 -1.09
C THR A 154 -5.73 -8.08 -1.37
N ARG A 155 -6.32 -8.99 -2.17
CA ARG A 155 -5.66 -10.25 -2.55
C ARG A 155 -4.33 -10.00 -3.27
N GLU A 156 -4.30 -9.09 -4.24
CA GLU A 156 -3.07 -8.76 -4.97
C GLU A 156 -2.02 -8.09 -4.06
N THR A 157 -2.48 -7.23 -3.14
CA THR A 157 -1.60 -6.60 -2.13
C THR A 157 -0.96 -7.65 -1.20
N ILE A 158 -1.73 -8.66 -0.78
CA ILE A 158 -1.21 -9.80 -0.02
C ILE A 158 -0.07 -10.47 -0.81
N LEU A 159 -0.30 -10.79 -2.08
CA LEU A 159 0.72 -11.43 -2.94
C LEU A 159 2.01 -10.61 -3.04
N LEU A 160 1.90 -9.28 -3.21
CA LEU A 160 3.08 -8.41 -3.23
C LEU A 160 3.82 -8.37 -1.88
N CYS A 161 3.09 -8.42 -0.76
CA CYS A 161 3.71 -8.51 0.56
C CYS A 161 4.42 -9.85 0.74
N GLU A 162 3.82 -10.97 0.31
CA GLU A 162 4.48 -12.28 0.38
C GLU A 162 5.76 -12.30 -0.44
N ALA A 163 5.72 -11.79 -1.67
CA ALA A 163 6.91 -11.68 -2.52
C ALA A 163 7.99 -10.76 -1.91
N ALA A 164 7.60 -9.76 -1.10
CA ALA A 164 8.52 -8.91 -0.34
C ALA A 164 9.04 -9.54 0.97
N GLY A 165 8.78 -10.83 1.18
CA GLY A 165 9.27 -11.61 2.32
C GLY A 165 8.53 -11.35 3.62
N TYR A 166 7.26 -10.91 3.58
CA TYR A 166 6.43 -10.84 4.78
C TYR A 166 5.87 -12.22 5.14
N ASP A 167 6.19 -12.71 6.34
CA ASP A 167 5.80 -14.04 6.83
C ASP A 167 4.39 -14.06 7.42
N MET A 168 3.93 -12.92 7.93
CA MET A 168 2.61 -12.77 8.51
C MET A 168 1.92 -11.57 7.91
N ILE A 169 0.70 -11.78 7.42
CA ILE A 169 -0.14 -10.75 6.83
C ILE A 169 -1.44 -10.68 7.61
N ILE A 170 -1.64 -9.57 8.30
CA ILE A 170 -2.84 -9.26 9.07
C ILE A 170 -3.73 -8.38 8.19
N VAL A 171 -4.97 -8.79 7.97
CA VAL A 171 -5.98 -8.01 7.26
C VAL A 171 -7.04 -7.58 8.28
N GLU A 172 -7.13 -6.30 8.54
CA GLU A 172 -8.16 -5.73 9.40
C GLU A 172 -9.30 -5.18 8.54
N THR A 173 -10.55 -5.50 8.89
CA THR A 173 -11.71 -4.82 8.34
C THR A 173 -12.36 -3.90 9.37
N VAL A 174 -12.79 -2.71 8.96
CA VAL A 174 -13.65 -1.88 9.79
C VAL A 174 -15.04 -2.53 9.86
N GLY A 175 -15.52 -2.76 11.08
CA GLY A 175 -16.78 -3.45 11.34
C GLY A 175 -17.96 -2.71 10.69
N VAL A 176 -18.81 -3.47 9.99
CA VAL A 176 -20.09 -2.98 9.50
C VAL A 176 -20.95 -2.63 10.73
N VAL A 177 -21.42 -1.39 10.84
CA VAL A 177 -22.52 -1.08 11.75
C VAL A 177 -23.75 -1.82 11.24
N GLN A 178 -24.32 -2.69 12.09
CA GLN A 178 -25.63 -3.30 11.84
C GLN A 178 -26.71 -2.23 11.82
#